data_AF-A0A0R3N250-F1
#
_entry.id   AF-A0A0R3N250-F1
#
_cell.length_a   1.000
_cell.length_b   1.000
_cell.length_c   1.000
_cell.angle_alpha   90.00
_cell.angle_beta   90.00
_cell.angle_gamma   90.00
#
_symmetry.space_group_name_H-M   'P 1'
#
loop_
_entity.id
_entity.type
_entity.pdbx_description
1 polymer ?
#
loop_
_entity_poly.entity_id
_entity_poly.type
_entity_poly.pdbx_seq_one_letter_code
_entity_poly.pdbx_strand_id
1 'polypeptide(L)' 'MEVALDRACLLLPTGGEKHRARRIIAGKIIECATRGEASVSRLTEAGYAAAMQLGASAQPSVREKEAAD' A
#
# COMPACT_ATOMS: atom_id res chain seq x y z
N MET A 1 -13.41 -5.66 -3.60
CA MET A 1 -11.97 -5.54 -3.91
C MET A 1 -11.67 -4.24 -4.68
N GLU A 2 -12.37 -3.95 -5.78
CA GLU A 2 -12.15 -2.72 -6.57
C GLU A 2 -12.31 -1.43 -5.76
N VAL A 3 -13.31 -1.35 -4.88
CA VAL A 3 -13.52 -0.20 -3.97
C VAL A 3 -12.29 0.06 -3.08
N ALA A 4 -11.63 -0.99 -2.58
CA ALA A 4 -10.45 -0.85 -1.74
C ALA A 4 -9.24 -0.32 -2.54
N LEU A 5 -9.08 -0.80 -3.78
CA LEU A 5 -8.02 -0.34 -4.68
C LEU A 5 -8.20 1.13 -5.07
N ASP A 6 -9.44 1.53 -5.38
CA ASP A 6 -9.76 2.90 -5.75
C ASP A 6 -9.46 3.87 -4.59
N ARG A 7 -9.92 3.53 -3.38
CA ARG A 7 -9.64 4.29 -2.16
C ARG A 7 -8.15 4.42 -1.85
N ALA A 8 -7.39 3.33 -1.99
CA ALA A 8 -5.95 3.35 -1.74
C ALA A 8 -5.19 4.17 -2.80
N CYS A 9 -5.65 4.18 -4.05
CA CYS A 9 -5.03 4.97 -5.11
C CYS A 9 -5.19 6.48 -4.93
N LEU A 10 -6.16 6.95 -4.13
CA LEU A 10 -6.30 8.37 -3.80
C LEU A 10 -5.12 8.92 -3.00
N LEU A 11 -4.37 8.05 -2.30
CA LEU A 11 -3.17 8.46 -1.54
C LEU A 11 -1.91 8.58 -2.41
N LEU A 12 -1.97 8.18 -3.69
CA LEU A 12 -0.80 8.20 -4.55
C LEU A 12 -0.57 9.59 -5.16
N PRO A 13 0.69 10.04 -5.26
CA PRO A 13 1.02 11.28 -5.96
C PRO A 13 0.63 11.18 -7.44
N THR A 14 0.16 12.28 -8.00
CA THR A 14 -0.26 12.36 -9.40
C THR A 14 1.00 12.39 -10.28
N GLY A 15 1.39 11.26 -10.84
CA GLY A 15 2.60 11.15 -11.66
C GLY A 15 2.79 9.79 -12.34
N GLY A 16 3.86 9.64 -13.13
CA GLY A 16 4.14 8.44 -13.95
C GLY A 16 4.27 7.14 -13.15
N GLU A 17 4.62 7.22 -11.87
CA GLU A 17 4.72 6.05 -10.97
C GLU A 17 3.35 5.50 -10.52
N LYS A 18 2.24 6.19 -10.82
CA LYS A 18 0.88 5.78 -10.42
C LYS A 18 0.52 4.39 -10.90
N HIS A 19 0.90 4.01 -12.13
CA HIS A 19 0.60 2.69 -12.67
C HIS A 19 1.35 1.57 -11.93
N ARG A 20 2.63 1.80 -11.60
CA ARG A 20 3.46 0.86 -10.84
C ARG A 20 2.97 0.73 -9.40
N ALA A 21 2.72 1.86 -8.74
CA ALA A 21 2.19 1.91 -7.39
C ALA A 21 0.81 1.23 -7.28
N ARG A 22 -0.10 1.49 -8.22
CA ARG A 22 -1.41 0.82 -8.29
C ARG A 22 -1.29 -0.69 -8.42
N ARG A 23 -0.33 -1.19 -9.20
CA ARG A 23 -0.08 -2.64 -9.34
C ARG A 23 0.39 -3.27 -8.04
N ILE A 24 1.26 -2.60 -7.30
CA ILE A 24 1.77 -3.05 -6.00
C ILE A 24 0.62 -3.09 -4.98
N ILE A 25 -0.18 -2.03 -4.90
CA ILE A 25 -1.34 -1.95 -4.02
C ILE A 25 -2.33 -3.09 -4.34
N ALA A 26 -2.66 -3.29 -5.62
CA ALA A 26 -3.55 -4.36 -6.05
C ALA A 26 -3.03 -5.75 -5.64
N GLY A 27 -1.72 -5.99 -5.79
CA GLY A 27 -1.09 -7.24 -5.36
C GLY A 27 -1.23 -7.48 -3.86
N LYS A 28 -1.07 -6.45 -3.01
CA LYS A 28 -1.24 -6.56 -1.56
C LYS A 28 -2.69 -6.78 -1.13
N ILE A 29 -3.64 -6.17 -1.83
CA ILE A 29 -5.06 -6.43 -1.61
C ILE A 29 -5.41 -7.88 -1.96
N ILE A 30 -4.88 -8.41 -3.07
CA ILE A 30 -5.08 -9.81 -3.48
C ILE A 30 -4.45 -10.77 -2.45
N GLU A 31 -3.21 -10.50 -2.02
CA GLU A 31 -2.53 -11.29 -0.97
C GLU A 31 -3.37 -11.37 0.31
N CYS A 32 -3.94 -10.23 0.75
CA CYS A 32 -4.86 -10.18 1.89
C CYS A 32 -6.12 -11.03 1.67
N ALA A 33 -6.77 -10.90 0.51
CA ALA A 33 -7.95 -11.70 0.16
C ALA A 33 -7.63 -13.21 0.11
N THR A 34 -6.48 -13.60 -0.44
CA THR A 34 -6.06 -15.01 -0.53
C THR A 34 -5.78 -15.65 0.83
N ARG A 35 -5.48 -14.85 1.86
CA ARG A 35 -5.32 -15.33 3.25
C ARG A 35 -6.66 -15.55 3.98
N GLY A 36 -7.78 -15.31 3.31
CA GLY A 36 -9.13 -15.47 3.87
C GLY A 36 -9.76 -14.17 4.37
N GLU A 37 -9.01 -13.06 4.39
CA GLU A 37 -9.51 -11.75 4.82
C GLU A 37 -10.11 -10.99 3.64
N ALA A 38 -11.36 -11.33 3.26
CA ALA A 38 -12.03 -10.76 2.08
C ALA A 38 -12.96 -9.56 2.40
N SER A 39 -13.01 -9.09 3.65
CA SER A 39 -13.88 -7.98 4.03
C SER A 39 -13.39 -6.66 3.45
N VAL A 40 -14.32 -5.79 3.04
CA VAL A 40 -13.99 -4.50 2.39
C VAL A 40 -13.08 -3.64 3.28
N SER A 41 -13.31 -3.65 4.60
CA SER A 41 -12.47 -2.92 5.56
C SER A 41 -11.02 -3.42 5.54
N ARG A 42 -10.81 -4.74 5.66
CA ARG A 42 -9.46 -5.34 5.65
C ARG A 42 -8.71 -5.10 4.35
N LEU A 43 -9.40 -5.25 3.23
CA LEU A 43 -8.84 -4.97 1.92
C LEU A 43 -8.47 -3.49 1.76
N THR A 44 -9.27 -2.59 2.34
CA THR A 44 -8.99 -1.15 2.33
C THR A 44 -7.78 -0.81 3.20
N GLU A 45 -7.68 -1.39 4.40
CA GLU A 45 -6.52 -1.24 5.29
C GLU A 45 -5.23 -1.74 4.63
N ALA A 46 -5.26 -2.92 4.00
CA ALA A 46 -4.11 -3.48 3.29
C ALA A 46 -3.68 -2.57 2.12
N GLY A 47 -4.65 -2.02 1.38
CA GLY A 47 -4.39 -1.07 0.31
C GLY A 47 -3.75 0.23 0.81
N TYR A 48 -4.26 0.79 1.90
CA TYR A 48 -3.70 1.99 2.51
C TYR A 48 -2.29 1.78 3.06
N ALA A 49 -2.05 0.67 3.77
CA ALA A 49 -0.73 0.33 4.27
C ALA A 49 0.30 0.20 3.14
N ALA A 50 -0.10 -0.37 1.99
CA ALA A 50 0.76 -0.44 0.81
C ALA A 50 1.01 0.96 0.20
N ALA A 51 -0.02 1.80 0.09
CA ALA A 51 0.12 3.16 -0.43
C ALA A 51 1.04 4.03 0.45
N MET A 52 0.91 3.94 1.77
CA MET A 52 1.76 4.66 2.72
C MET A 52 3.22 4.20 2.65
N GLN A 53 3.47 2.89 2.53
CA GLN A 53 4.83 2.38 2.35
C GLN A 53 5.47 2.89 1.04
N LEU A 54 4.70 2.99 -0.04
CA LEU A 54 5.16 3.55 -1.31
C LEU A 54 5.44 5.06 -1.22
N GLY A 55 4.61 5.81 -0.50
CA GLY A 55 4.83 7.24 -0.25
C GLY A 55 6.03 7.50 0.67
N ALA A 56 6.25 6.65 1.68
CA ALA A 56 7.38 6.75 2.60
C ALA A 56 8.71 6.34 1.94
N SER A 57 8.70 5.36 1.02
CA SER A 57 9.90 4.94 0.28
C SER A 57 10.30 5.88 -0.87
N ALA A 58 9.46 6.89 -1.19
CA ALA A 58 9.87 8.04 -2.00
C ALA A 58 10.72 9.06 -1.22
N GLN A 59 10.96 8.85 0.09
CA GLN A 59 11.95 9.59 0.86
C GLN A 59 13.31 8.87 0.74
N PRO A 60 14.42 9.58 0.45
CA PRO A 60 15.73 8.97 0.43
C PRO A 60 16.07 8.53 1.85
N SER A 61 16.18 7.21 2.04
CA SER A 61 17.00 6.54 3.06
C SER A 61 17.58 7.44 4.16
N VAL A 62 16.87 7.62 5.28
CA VAL A 62 17.51 7.71 6.59
C VAL A 62 17.44 6.34 7.22
N ARG A 63 18.53 5.62 7.02
CA ARG A 63 18.94 4.47 7.82
C ARG A 63 19.12 4.95 9.24
N GLU A 64 18.30 4.51 10.17
CA GLU A 64 18.71 4.46 11.57
C GLU A 64 18.22 3.16 12.19
N LYS A 65 19.18 2.27 12.39
CA LYS A 65 19.10 1.21 13.38
C LYS A 65 19.04 1.90 14.73
N GLU A 66 18.06 1.63 15.56
CA GLU A 66 18.31 1.63 16.99
C GLU A 66 17.39 0.61 17.68
N ALA A 67 18.00 -0.52 18.01
CA ALA A 67 17.57 -1.41 19.06
C ALA A 67 18.77 -1.57 19.99
N ALA A 68 18.47 -1.47 21.29
CA ALA A 68 19.27 -1.77 22.48
C ALA A 68 20.20 -0.66 23.02
N ASP A 69 19.70 0.03 24.06
CA ASP A 69 20.29 -0.07 25.42
C ASP A 69 19.22 -0.64 26.37
#